data_AF-A0A067F8I3-F1
#
_entry.id   AF-A0A067F8I3-F1
#
_cell.length_a   1.000
_cell.length_b   1.000
_cell.length_c   1.000
_cell.angle_alpha   90.00
_cell.angle_beta   90.00
_cell.angle_gamma   90.00
#
_symmetry.space_group_name_H-M   'P 1'
#
loop_
_entity.id
_entity.type
_entity.pdbx_description
1 polymer ?
#
loop_
_entity_poly.entity_id
_entity_poly.type
_entity_poly.pdbx_seq_one_letter_code
_entity_poly.pdbx_strand_id
1 'polypeptide(L)'
;VHAAGGMHMVDPLFQRILVKECQNRKIPVIFDEVFTGFWRLGVETTADLLGCVPDIACYGKLLTGGVIPLAATLATNAVFDSFVGDSKLWDLELIQQISSHRTVQRVVALGTLCAIELQAAGCNAGYGSLYAASLLKKLREDGVYMRPLGNVIYLMCGPCSSPEVCSQLLLKLYQRLEEFDKVEEKLKSC
;
A
#
# COMPACT_ATOMS: atom_id res chain seq x y z
N VAL A 1 15.84 23.04 -12.61
CA VAL A 1 16.71 23.87 -11.74
C VAL A 1 16.79 23.25 -10.36
N HIS A 2 17.98 23.09 -9.78
CA HIS A 2 18.14 22.70 -8.38
C HIS A 2 18.33 23.95 -7.52
N ALA A 3 17.22 24.51 -7.02
CA ALA A 3 17.22 25.80 -6.33
C ALA A 3 17.97 25.76 -4.99
N ALA A 4 17.48 24.98 -4.02
CA ALA A 4 18.11 24.87 -2.70
C ALA A 4 19.51 24.25 -2.74
N GLY A 5 19.81 23.48 -3.79
CA GLY A 5 21.14 22.91 -4.04
C GLY A 5 22.17 23.90 -4.59
N GLY A 6 21.82 25.18 -4.81
CA GLY A 6 22.76 26.20 -5.31
C GLY A 6 22.36 26.89 -6.61
N MET A 7 21.06 26.94 -6.93
CA MET A 7 20.54 27.56 -8.16
C MET A 7 21.15 26.98 -9.44
N HIS A 8 21.46 25.68 -9.44
CA HIS A 8 22.05 25.02 -10.60
C HIS A 8 21.02 24.84 -11.71
N MET A 9 21.30 25.43 -12.87
CA MET A 9 20.58 25.14 -14.10
C MET A 9 21.08 23.81 -14.66
N VAL A 10 20.23 22.79 -14.59
CA VAL A 10 20.48 21.50 -15.23
C VAL A 10 20.18 21.65 -16.72
N ASP A 11 20.96 20.96 -17.56
CA ASP A 11 20.70 20.92 -19.00
C ASP A 11 19.27 20.40 -19.27
N PRO A 12 18.39 21.21 -19.92
CA PRO A 12 17.02 20.79 -20.22
C PRO A 12 16.98 19.59 -21.18
N LEU A 13 17.98 19.39 -22.04
CA LEU A 13 18.04 18.23 -22.92
C LEU A 13 18.21 16.94 -22.12
N PHE A 14 19.11 16.94 -21.15
CA PHE A 14 19.31 15.81 -20.24
C PHE A 14 18.00 15.44 -19.52
N GLN A 15 17.31 16.43 -18.95
CA GLN A 15 16.06 16.20 -18.23
C GLN A 15 14.97 15.65 -19.16
N ARG A 16 14.83 16.21 -20.37
CA ARG A 16 13.86 15.73 -21.37
C ARG A 16 14.11 14.27 -21.78
N ILE A 17 15.36 13.89 -22.01
CA ILE A 17 15.72 12.51 -22.36
C ILE A 17 15.40 11.59 -21.19
N LEU A 18 15.76 11.96 -19.96
CA LEU A 18 15.47 11.18 -18.77
C LEU A 18 13.96 10.93 -18.60
N VAL A 19 13.14 11.98 -18.76
CA VAL A 19 11.67 11.87 -18.70
C VAL A 19 11.16 10.85 -19.72
N LYS A 20 11.59 10.95 -20.98
CA LYS A 20 11.19 10.02 -22.04
C LYS A 20 11.61 8.58 -21.73
N GLU A 21 12.83 8.37 -21.25
CA GLU A 21 13.33 7.04 -20.89
C GLU A 21 12.54 6.42 -19.73
N CYS A 22 12.16 7.20 -18.72
CA CYS A 22 11.30 6.75 -17.63
C CYS A 22 9.91 6.35 -18.13
N GLN A 23 9.28 7.22 -18.93
CA GLN A 23 7.95 6.98 -19.50
C GLN A 23 7.92 5.73 -20.39
N ASN A 24 8.94 5.53 -21.24
CA ASN A 24 9.10 4.32 -22.06
C ASN A 24 9.17 3.04 -21.22
N ARG A 25 9.64 3.13 -19.97
CA ARG A 25 9.73 2.01 -19.02
C ARG A 25 8.55 1.95 -18.05
N LYS A 26 7.50 2.76 -18.25
CA LYS A 26 6.34 2.86 -17.36
C LYS A 26 6.72 3.23 -15.92
N ILE A 27 7.79 4.03 -15.76
CA ILE A 27 8.19 4.61 -14.48
C ILE A 27 7.52 6.00 -14.39
N PRO A 28 6.64 6.25 -13.40
CA PRO A 28 5.98 7.54 -13.26
C PRO A 28 6.97 8.68 -13.09
N VAL A 29 6.74 9.78 -13.80
CA VAL A 29 7.59 10.98 -13.76
C VAL A 29 6.91 12.05 -12.92
N ILE A 30 7.67 12.61 -11.97
CA ILE A 30 7.22 13.71 -11.11
C ILE A 30 7.99 14.98 -11.44
N PHE A 31 7.28 16.06 -11.71
CA PHE A 31 7.88 17.40 -11.70
C PHE A 31 7.63 18.07 -10.34
N ASP A 32 8.72 18.32 -9.61
CA ASP A 32 8.67 19.18 -8.44
C ASP A 32 8.77 20.65 -8.88
N GLU A 33 7.61 21.26 -9.12
CA GLU A 33 7.48 22.68 -9.48
C GLU A 33 7.19 23.57 -8.28
N VAL A 34 7.41 23.10 -7.05
CA VAL A 34 7.17 23.90 -5.84
C VAL A 34 8.06 25.15 -5.84
N PHE A 35 9.25 25.10 -6.46
CA PHE A 35 10.06 26.30 -6.71
C PHE A 35 9.81 26.93 -8.08
N THR A 36 9.80 26.12 -9.15
CA THR A 36 9.90 26.61 -10.53
C THR A 36 8.56 27.02 -11.16
N GLY A 37 7.44 26.52 -10.64
CA GLY A 37 6.11 26.82 -11.14
C GLY A 37 5.66 28.25 -10.85
N PHE A 38 4.55 28.64 -11.48
CA PHE A 38 3.93 29.96 -11.35
C PHE A 38 4.90 31.10 -11.62
N TRP A 39 5.38 31.20 -12.86
CA TRP A 39 6.13 32.35 -13.39
C TRP A 39 7.51 32.59 -12.79
N ARG A 40 7.99 31.76 -11.84
CA ARG A 40 9.33 31.90 -11.25
C ARG A 40 10.42 31.98 -12.32
N LEU A 41 10.29 31.19 -13.39
CA LEU A 41 11.26 31.11 -14.49
C LEU A 41 10.73 31.74 -15.79
N GLY A 42 9.74 32.63 -15.71
CA GLY A 42 9.16 33.32 -16.88
C GLY A 42 8.10 32.54 -17.65
N VAL A 43 7.76 31.33 -17.19
CA VAL A 43 6.67 30.49 -17.71
C VAL A 43 5.80 30.02 -16.55
N GLU A 44 4.53 29.70 -16.82
CA GLU A 44 3.63 29.19 -15.78
C GLU A 44 4.09 27.81 -15.27
N THR A 45 4.53 26.94 -16.18
CA THR A 45 5.11 25.63 -15.87
C THR A 45 6.38 25.38 -16.67
N THR A 46 7.35 24.68 -16.08
CA THR A 46 8.57 24.28 -16.79
C THR A 46 8.36 23.13 -17.77
N ALA A 47 7.17 22.53 -17.82
CA ALA A 47 6.79 21.64 -18.92
C ALA A 47 6.97 22.30 -20.30
N ASP A 48 6.72 23.62 -20.41
CA ASP A 48 6.93 24.39 -21.63
C ASP A 48 8.43 24.48 -22.00
N LEU A 49 9.30 24.70 -21.01
CA LEU A 49 10.75 24.75 -21.20
C LEU A 49 11.33 23.37 -21.52
N LEU A 50 10.84 22.34 -20.85
CA LEU A 50 11.29 20.97 -21.03
C LEU A 50 10.67 20.30 -22.26
N GLY A 51 9.60 20.83 -22.86
CA GLY A 51 8.93 20.24 -24.02
C GLY A 51 8.42 18.82 -23.77
N CYS A 52 8.06 18.50 -22.51
CA CYS A 52 7.48 17.24 -22.08
C CYS A 52 6.67 17.46 -20.80
N VAL A 53 5.69 16.59 -20.55
CA VAL A 53 4.77 16.68 -19.41
C VAL A 53 5.01 15.54 -18.42
N PRO A 54 4.79 15.77 -17.11
CA PRO A 54 4.92 14.73 -16.09
C PRO A 54 3.63 13.93 -15.90
N ASP A 55 3.72 12.82 -15.17
CA ASP A 55 2.55 12.08 -14.67
C ASP A 55 1.98 12.72 -13.39
N ILE A 56 2.85 13.33 -12.58
CA ILE A 56 2.52 14.02 -11.33
C ILE A 56 3.28 15.34 -11.28
N ALA A 57 2.64 16.42 -10.82
CA ALA A 57 3.30 17.70 -10.61
C ALA A 57 2.97 18.27 -9.23
N CYS A 58 3.99 18.72 -8.51
CA CYS A 58 3.85 19.31 -7.18
C CYS A 58 4.02 20.83 -7.23
N TYR A 59 3.12 21.56 -6.57
CA TYR A 59 3.09 23.01 -6.52
C TYR A 59 2.91 23.53 -5.09
N GLY A 60 3.41 24.74 -4.85
CA GLY A 60 3.29 25.48 -3.60
C GLY A 60 3.85 26.88 -3.81
N LYS A 61 4.52 27.47 -2.80
CA LYS A 61 5.19 28.79 -2.86
C LYS A 61 4.39 29.86 -3.63
N LEU A 62 4.76 30.13 -4.89
CA LEU A 62 4.14 31.17 -5.72
C LEU A 62 2.68 30.87 -6.10
N LEU A 63 2.20 29.64 -5.91
CA LEU A 63 0.80 29.24 -6.10
C LEU A 63 -0.18 30.23 -5.45
N THR A 64 0.15 30.75 -4.26
CA THR A 64 -0.70 31.68 -3.50
C THR A 64 -0.18 33.11 -3.50
N GLY A 65 0.82 33.41 -4.33
CA GLY A 65 1.50 34.71 -4.34
C GLY A 65 2.14 35.08 -3.01
N GLY A 66 2.39 34.13 -2.10
CA GLY A 66 2.93 34.39 -0.77
C GLY A 66 1.93 34.95 0.24
N VAL A 67 0.61 34.88 -0.04
CA VAL A 67 -0.43 35.42 0.85
C VAL A 67 -0.89 34.41 1.90
N ILE A 68 -1.10 33.15 1.50
CA ILE A 68 -1.56 32.06 2.37
C ILE A 68 -0.80 30.77 2.08
N PRO A 69 -0.65 29.85 3.04
CA PRO A 69 -0.07 28.54 2.77
C PRO A 69 -1.06 27.66 2.00
N LEU A 70 -0.67 27.20 0.82
CA LEU A 70 -1.38 26.18 0.04
C LEU A 70 -0.36 25.38 -0.78
N ALA A 71 -0.65 24.10 -0.98
CA ALA A 71 0.06 23.23 -1.91
C ALA A 71 -0.97 22.48 -2.76
N ALA A 72 -0.56 22.09 -3.97
CA ALA A 72 -1.36 21.30 -4.87
C ALA A 72 -0.49 20.21 -5.51
N THR A 73 -1.00 18.99 -5.54
CA THR A 73 -0.39 17.88 -6.28
C THR A 73 -1.35 17.48 -7.39
N LEU A 74 -0.97 17.73 -8.64
CA LEU A 74 -1.72 17.32 -9.81
C LEU A 74 -1.23 15.93 -10.24
N ALA A 75 -2.14 15.12 -10.75
CA ALA A 75 -1.84 13.80 -11.27
C ALA A 75 -2.64 13.55 -12.55
N THR A 76 -2.10 12.74 -13.46
CA THR A 76 -2.84 12.27 -14.63
C THR A 76 -3.98 11.35 -14.23
N ASN A 77 -5.00 11.22 -15.10
CA ASN A 77 -6.08 10.26 -14.87
C ASN A 77 -5.56 8.84 -14.72
N ALA A 78 -4.53 8.43 -15.47
CA ALA A 78 -3.93 7.10 -15.33
C ALA A 78 -3.38 6.85 -13.91
N VAL A 79 -2.75 7.85 -13.29
CA VAL A 79 -2.32 7.77 -11.90
C VAL A 79 -3.52 7.74 -10.97
N PHE A 80 -4.51 8.61 -11.16
CA PHE A 80 -5.72 8.64 -10.33
C PHE A 80 -6.51 7.32 -10.38
N ASP A 81 -6.73 6.80 -11.59
CA ASP A 81 -7.47 5.58 -11.87
C ASP A 81 -6.81 4.35 -11.24
N SER A 82 -5.49 4.39 -11.02
CA SER A 82 -4.81 3.33 -10.27
C SER A 82 -5.28 3.21 -8.82
N PHE A 83 -5.93 4.24 -8.27
CA PHE A 83 -6.55 4.25 -6.94
C PHE A 83 -8.07 4.03 -6.98
N VAL A 84 -8.67 3.97 -8.16
CA VAL A 84 -10.10 3.66 -8.32
C VAL A 84 -10.24 2.14 -8.24
N GLY A 85 -10.98 1.66 -7.23
CA GLY A 85 -11.19 0.24 -6.99
C GLY A 85 -12.48 -0.03 -6.24
N ASP A 86 -12.88 -1.30 -6.16
CA ASP A 86 -14.11 -1.71 -5.52
C ASP A 86 -14.10 -1.44 -4.01
N SER A 87 -15.24 -0.97 -3.50
CA SER A 87 -15.43 -0.72 -2.07
C SER A 87 -15.52 -2.00 -1.22
N LYS A 88 -15.66 -3.16 -1.87
CA LYS A 88 -15.74 -4.48 -1.24
C LYS A 88 -14.47 -5.28 -1.51
N LEU A 89 -13.47 -5.07 -0.66
CA LEU A 89 -12.18 -5.76 -0.79
C LEU A 89 -12.19 -7.20 -0.29
N TRP A 90 -13.10 -7.54 0.64
CA TRP A 90 -13.12 -8.85 1.29
C TRP A 90 -14.31 -9.69 0.83
N ASP A 91 -14.03 -10.93 0.48
CA ASP A 91 -15.06 -11.94 0.24
C ASP A 91 -15.78 -12.26 1.56
N LEU A 92 -17.05 -11.85 1.64
CA LEU A 92 -17.86 -12.00 2.85
C LEU A 92 -18.12 -13.47 3.21
N GLU A 93 -18.21 -14.37 2.23
CA GLU A 93 -18.42 -15.80 2.48
C GLU A 93 -17.17 -16.40 3.13
N LEU A 94 -15.98 -16.10 2.60
CA LEU A 94 -14.71 -16.52 3.20
C LEU A 94 -14.49 -15.92 4.59
N ILE A 95 -14.82 -14.65 4.79
CA ILE A 95 -14.73 -14.02 6.12
C ILE A 95 -15.64 -14.72 7.11
N GLN A 96 -16.86 -15.10 6.70
CA GLN A 96 -17.80 -15.82 7.55
C GLN A 96 -17.29 -17.23 7.89
N GLN A 97 -16.68 -17.93 6.93
CA GLN A 97 -16.05 -19.24 7.16
C GLN A 97 -14.89 -19.13 8.16
N ILE A 98 -13.97 -18.16 7.96
CA ILE A 98 -12.85 -17.91 8.87
C ILE A 98 -13.35 -17.52 10.26
N SER A 99 -14.37 -16.66 10.35
CA SER A 99 -14.95 -16.22 11.63
C SER A 99 -15.64 -17.35 12.40
N SER A 100 -16.07 -18.41 11.70
CA SER A 100 -16.71 -19.58 12.30
C SER A 100 -15.71 -20.70 12.62
N HIS A 101 -14.43 -20.51 12.28
CA HIS A 101 -13.40 -21.51 12.49
C HIS A 101 -13.04 -21.63 13.98
N ARG A 102 -12.86 -22.86 14.48
CA ARG A 102 -12.71 -23.16 15.92
C ARG A 102 -11.49 -22.49 16.58
N THR A 103 -10.42 -22.32 15.82
CA THR A 103 -9.18 -21.67 16.29
C THR A 103 -9.24 -20.14 16.23
N VAL A 104 -10.37 -19.55 15.83
CA VAL A 104 -10.57 -18.11 15.67
C VAL A 104 -11.55 -17.61 16.73
N GLN A 105 -11.12 -16.63 17.52
CA GLN A 105 -11.94 -15.99 18.55
C GLN A 105 -12.83 -14.88 17.97
N ARG A 106 -12.30 -14.06 17.06
CA ARG A 106 -13.06 -13.02 16.34
C ARG A 106 -12.35 -12.57 15.08
N VAL A 107 -13.12 -11.99 14.16
CA VAL A 107 -12.64 -11.35 12.93
C VAL A 107 -13.15 -9.91 12.85
N VAL A 108 -12.29 -8.99 12.41
CA VAL A 108 -12.65 -7.60 12.09
C VAL A 108 -12.20 -7.32 10.66
N ALA A 109 -13.14 -7.18 9.72
CA ALA A 109 -12.87 -6.83 8.34
C ALA A 109 -13.51 -5.48 8.01
N LEU A 110 -12.69 -4.46 7.77
CA LEU A 110 -13.13 -3.09 7.47
C LEU A 110 -12.13 -2.39 6.55
N GLY A 111 -12.62 -1.86 5.42
CA GLY A 111 -11.77 -1.22 4.41
C GLY A 111 -10.67 -2.17 3.95
N THR A 112 -9.41 -1.72 4.00
CA THR A 112 -8.24 -2.51 3.60
C THR A 112 -7.70 -3.43 4.69
N LEU A 113 -8.35 -3.50 5.85
CA LEU A 113 -7.92 -4.29 7.00
C LEU A 113 -8.81 -5.52 7.21
N CYS A 114 -8.20 -6.70 7.33
CA CYS A 114 -8.83 -7.89 7.88
C CYS A 114 -7.95 -8.45 9.00
N ALA A 115 -8.42 -8.33 10.24
CA ALA A 115 -7.74 -8.82 11.43
C ALA A 115 -8.46 -10.04 12.01
N ILE A 116 -7.69 -11.06 12.39
CA ILE A 116 -8.17 -12.31 12.98
C ILE A 116 -7.47 -12.49 14.33
N GLU A 117 -8.26 -12.57 15.40
CA GLU A 117 -7.75 -12.97 16.71
C GLU A 117 -7.87 -14.49 16.86
N LEU A 118 -6.75 -15.15 17.11
CA LEU A 118 -6.72 -16.60 17.33
C LEU A 118 -7.12 -16.93 18.77
N GLN A 119 -7.89 -18.01 18.93
CA GLN A 119 -8.30 -18.56 20.21
C GLN A 119 -7.07 -19.18 20.91
N ALA A 120 -6.42 -18.43 21.80
CA ALA A 120 -5.33 -18.97 22.59
C ALA A 120 -5.84 -19.78 23.80
N ALA A 121 -5.34 -20.99 23.98
CA ALA A 121 -5.56 -21.79 25.18
C ALA A 121 -4.41 -21.58 26.21
N GLY A 122 -4.76 -21.32 27.48
CA GLY A 122 -3.84 -21.33 28.61
C GLY A 122 -2.85 -20.16 28.69
N CYS A 123 -1.68 -20.38 29.31
CA CYS A 123 -0.62 -19.40 29.61
C CYS A 123 0.07 -18.76 28.38
N ASN A 124 -0.41 -19.06 27.16
CA ASN A 124 0.10 -18.54 25.89
C ASN A 124 -0.65 -17.31 25.37
N ALA A 125 -1.48 -16.64 26.17
CA ALA A 125 -2.14 -15.39 25.78
C ALA A 125 -1.19 -14.19 25.94
N GLY A 126 -1.00 -13.40 24.88
CA GLY A 126 -0.27 -12.12 24.94
C GLY A 126 0.68 -11.87 23.77
N TYR A 127 1.47 -10.79 23.87
CA TYR A 127 2.39 -10.31 22.81
C TYR A 127 3.48 -11.32 22.42
N GLY A 128 3.80 -12.27 23.30
CA GLY A 128 4.79 -13.32 23.09
C GLY A 128 4.21 -14.68 22.71
N SER A 129 2.95 -14.78 22.25
CA SER A 129 2.37 -16.08 21.94
C SER A 129 3.11 -16.78 20.80
N LEU A 130 3.57 -18.00 21.07
CA LEU A 130 4.12 -18.90 20.05
C LEU A 130 3.04 -19.41 19.08
N TYR A 131 1.77 -19.11 19.39
CA TYR A 131 0.59 -19.62 18.71
C TYR A 131 0.45 -19.04 17.30
N ALA A 132 0.48 -17.71 17.19
CA ALA A 132 0.46 -17.03 15.90
C ALA A 132 1.76 -17.28 15.11
N ALA A 133 2.90 -17.45 15.80
CA ALA A 133 4.21 -17.60 15.16
C ALA A 133 4.31 -18.85 14.25
N SER A 134 3.70 -19.98 14.65
CA SER A 134 3.68 -21.21 13.85
C SER A 134 2.85 -21.05 12.57
N LEU A 135 1.65 -20.46 12.69
CA LEU A 135 0.79 -20.16 11.54
C LEU A 135 1.45 -19.15 10.59
N LEU A 136 2.07 -18.11 11.14
CA LEU A 136 2.80 -17.10 10.36
C LEU A 136 3.99 -17.68 9.60
N LYS A 137 4.68 -18.67 10.16
CA LYS A 137 5.79 -19.35 9.48
C LYS A 137 5.28 -20.08 8.23
N LYS A 138 4.17 -20.81 8.33
CA LYS A 138 3.54 -21.49 7.19
C LYS A 138 3.02 -20.50 6.15
N LEU A 139 2.36 -19.43 6.58
CA LEU A 139 1.88 -18.38 5.66
C LEU A 139 3.02 -17.70 4.90
N ARG A 140 4.19 -17.56 5.53
CA ARG A 140 5.39 -17.05 4.87
C ARG A 140 5.90 -17.99 3.77
N GLU A 141 5.77 -19.30 3.94
CA GLU A 141 6.09 -20.29 2.90
C GLU A 141 5.18 -20.13 1.68
N ASP A 142 3.94 -19.67 1.88
CA ASP A 142 3.00 -19.34 0.79
C ASP A 142 3.18 -17.94 0.19
N GLY A 143 4.24 -17.23 0.60
CA GLY A 143 4.53 -15.86 0.18
C GLY A 143 3.65 -14.79 0.84
N VAL A 144 2.94 -15.12 1.93
CA VAL A 144 2.12 -14.17 2.68
C VAL A 144 2.90 -13.67 3.89
N TYR A 145 3.28 -12.39 3.87
CA TYR A 145 4.08 -11.76 4.91
C TYR A 145 3.21 -10.91 5.83
N MET A 146 3.20 -11.26 7.11
CA MET A 146 2.47 -10.54 8.16
C MET A 146 3.31 -10.50 9.45
N ARG A 147 3.03 -9.52 10.30
CA ARG A 147 3.62 -9.40 11.64
C ARG A 147 2.54 -9.73 12.68
N PRO A 148 2.87 -10.49 13.75
CA PRO A 148 1.90 -10.74 14.82
C PRO A 148 1.68 -9.49 15.66
N LEU A 149 0.46 -9.35 16.20
CA LEU A 149 0.13 -8.47 17.32
C LEU A 149 -0.45 -9.32 18.44
N GLY A 150 0.43 -10.02 19.17
CA GLY A 150 0.05 -11.07 20.11
C GLY A 150 -0.68 -12.22 19.39
N ASN A 151 -1.92 -12.48 19.78
CA ASN A 151 -2.76 -13.51 19.14
C ASN A 151 -3.48 -13.00 17.88
N VAL A 152 -3.33 -11.73 17.55
CA VAL A 152 -3.94 -11.14 16.35
C VAL A 152 -2.98 -11.26 15.18
N ILE A 153 -3.45 -11.89 14.11
CA ILE A 153 -2.85 -11.79 12.78
C ILE A 153 -3.71 -10.88 11.91
N TYR A 154 -3.12 -10.22 10.93
CA TYR A 154 -3.87 -9.31 10.07
C TYR A 154 -3.33 -9.32 8.65
N LEU A 155 -4.27 -9.14 7.72
CA LEU A 155 -4.02 -8.79 6.34
C LEU A 155 -4.35 -7.30 6.19
N MET A 156 -3.37 -6.54 5.70
CA MET A 156 -3.55 -5.14 5.36
C MET A 156 -3.17 -4.97 3.89
N CYS A 157 -4.19 -4.75 3.07
CA CYS A 157 -4.02 -4.56 1.64
C CYS A 157 -3.84 -3.08 1.30
N GLY A 158 -3.38 -2.79 0.09
CA GLY A 158 -3.38 -1.42 -0.42
C GLY A 158 -4.80 -1.00 -0.82
N PRO A 159 -5.13 0.31 -0.85
CA PRO A 159 -6.41 0.80 -1.38
C PRO A 159 -6.72 0.34 -2.81
N CYS A 160 -5.67 0.00 -3.58
CA CYS A 160 -5.74 -0.44 -4.96
C CYS A 160 -5.63 -1.96 -5.13
N SER A 161 -5.55 -2.73 -4.04
CA SER A 161 -5.48 -4.19 -4.13
C SER A 161 -6.80 -4.73 -4.68
N SER A 162 -6.74 -5.59 -5.69
CA SER A 162 -7.95 -6.12 -6.31
C SER A 162 -8.66 -7.12 -5.37
N PRO A 163 -10.00 -7.22 -5.40
CA PRO A 163 -10.74 -8.20 -4.61
C PRO A 163 -10.27 -9.65 -4.85
N GLU A 164 -9.81 -9.98 -6.05
CA GLU A 164 -9.27 -11.30 -6.38
C GLU A 164 -7.99 -11.59 -5.60
N VAL A 165 -7.08 -10.61 -5.50
CA VAL A 165 -5.84 -10.74 -4.71
C VAL A 165 -6.19 -10.91 -3.22
N CYS A 166 -7.12 -10.10 -2.70
CA CYS A 166 -7.59 -10.22 -1.33
C CYS A 166 -8.22 -11.61 -1.06
N SER A 167 -9.02 -12.12 -2.00
CA SER A 167 -9.65 -13.44 -1.90
C SER A 167 -8.62 -14.56 -1.93
N GLN A 168 -7.58 -14.46 -2.76
CA GLN A 168 -6.47 -15.42 -2.77
C GLN A 168 -5.70 -15.42 -1.43
N LEU A 169 -5.50 -14.25 -0.82
CA LEU A 169 -4.89 -14.16 0.51
C LEU A 169 -5.77 -14.79 1.59
N LEU A 170 -7.07 -14.55 1.57
CA LEU A 170 -8.04 -15.17 2.48
C LEU A 170 -8.09 -16.70 2.31
N LEU A 171 -8.05 -17.21 1.07
CA LEU A 171 -8.05 -18.64 0.78
C LEU A 171 -6.81 -19.33 1.34
N LYS A 172 -5.62 -18.76 1.11
CA LYS A 172 -4.36 -19.28 1.68
C LYS A 172 -4.42 -19.29 3.21
N LEU A 173 -4.91 -18.20 3.80
CA LEU A 173 -5.11 -18.10 5.23
C LEU A 173 -6.04 -19.20 5.76
N TYR A 174 -7.20 -19.37 5.12
CA TYR A 174 -8.19 -20.37 5.53
C TYR A 174 -7.63 -21.79 5.44
N GLN A 175 -6.93 -22.14 4.36
CA GLN A 175 -6.26 -23.43 4.22
C GLN A 175 -5.24 -23.70 5.34
N ARG A 176 -4.46 -22.68 5.72
CA ARG A 176 -3.48 -22.82 6.81
C ARG A 176 -4.13 -22.89 8.19
N LEU A 177 -5.28 -22.26 8.39
CA LEU A 177 -6.07 -22.41 9.62
C LEU A 177 -6.61 -23.84 9.77
N GLU A 178 -7.12 -24.43 8.70
CA GLU A 178 -7.61 -25.83 8.68
C GLU A 178 -6.50 -26.85 8.97
N GLU A 179 -5.30 -26.65 8.40
CA GLU A 179 -4.15 -27.48 8.73
C GLU A 179 -3.70 -27.31 10.18
N PHE A 180 -3.85 -26.10 10.72
CA PHE A 180 -3.42 -25.78 12.07
C PHE A 180 -4.34 -26.42 13.11
N ASP A 181 -5.65 -26.45 12.87
CA ASP A 181 -6.64 -27.14 13.72
C ASP A 181 -6.36 -28.66 13.82
N LYS A 182 -6.05 -29.30 12.69
CA LYS A 182 -5.72 -30.75 12.65
C LYS A 182 -4.47 -31.10 13.46
N VAL A 183 -3.50 -30.20 13.51
CA VAL A 183 -2.28 -30.39 14.31
C VAL A 183 -2.57 -30.25 15.79
N GLU A 184 -3.43 -29.30 16.18
CA GLU A 184 -3.90 -29.18 17.56
C GLU A 184 -4.69 -30.39 18.04
N GLU A 185 -5.62 -30.92 17.24
CA GLU A 185 -6.40 -32.09 17.64
C GLU A 185 -5.50 -33.30 17.91
N LYS A 186 -4.46 -33.52 17.08
CA LYS A 186 -3.47 -34.58 17.31
C LYS A 186 -2.64 -34.37 18.58
N LEU A 187 -2.32 -33.13 18.93
CA LEU A 187 -1.57 -32.80 20.15
C LEU A 187 -2.42 -32.95 21.43
N LYS A 188 -3.75 -32.76 21.33
CA LYS A 188 -4.68 -32.96 22.45
C LYS A 188 -5.13 -34.42 22.63
N SER A 189 -4.96 -35.27 21.61
CA SER A 189 -5.32 -36.70 21.66
C SER A 189 -4.18 -37.65 22.08
N CYS A 190 -2.97 -37.12 22.33
CA CYS A 190 -1.83 -37.87 22.89
C CYS A 190 -1.70 -37.58 24.39
#